data_AF-A0A7X4XLW2-F1
#
_entry.id   AF-A0A7X4XLW2-F1
#
_cell.length_a   1.000
_cell.length_b   1.000
_cell.length_c   1.000
_cell.angle_alpha   90.00
_cell.angle_beta   90.00
_cell.angle_gamma   90.00
#
_symmetry.space_group_name_H-M   'P 1'
#
loop_
_entity.id
_entity.type
_entity.pdbx_description
1 polymer ?
#
loop_
_entity_poly.entity_id
_entity_poly.type
_entity_poly.pdbx_seq_one_letter_code
_entity_poly.pdbx_strand_id
1 'polypeptide(L)'
;KWRRRYFDPSTAKQVGQKDEWLDYRNLSTLPEKIKKLRKKRVVQREEQILHYCSKVEMSTSRFMSGYEETRESMMIDLRPITRLMDKGSNRIYRLNNGQVSRESVEKRHLINLIVREDDHQHPPVYYRWKIVLNRSKIVDIESITLD
;
A
#
# COMPACT_ATOMS: atom_id res chain seq x y z
N LYS A 1 15.65 5.88 -3.94
CA LYS A 1 15.90 4.46 -4.28
C LYS A 1 16.89 3.90 -3.28
N TRP A 2 16.58 2.76 -2.68
CA TRP A 2 17.38 2.07 -1.69
C TRP A 2 17.80 0.72 -2.26
N ARG A 3 19.00 0.25 -1.91
CA ARG A 3 19.50 -1.07 -2.30
C ARG A 3 20.01 -1.79 -1.07
N ARG A 4 19.49 -2.99 -0.82
CA ARG A 4 19.96 -3.91 0.21
C ARG A 4 20.65 -5.09 -0.45
N ARG A 5 21.80 -5.51 0.09
CA ARG A 5 22.48 -6.74 -0.34
C ARG A 5 22.21 -7.83 0.67
N TYR A 6 21.99 -9.04 0.18
CA TYR A 6 21.83 -10.23 1.01
C TYR A 6 23.13 -11.02 1.03
N PHE A 7 23.54 -11.46 2.21
CA PHE A 7 24.74 -12.25 2.41
C PHE A 7 24.37 -13.56 3.09
N ASP A 8 25.02 -14.63 2.67
CA ASP A 8 24.97 -15.93 3.33
C ASP A 8 25.62 -15.81 4.72
N PRO A 9 24.94 -16.20 5.81
CA PRO A 9 25.48 -16.11 7.16
C PRO A 9 26.70 -17.02 7.40
N SER A 10 26.81 -18.13 6.67
CA SER A 10 27.89 -19.12 6.81
C SER A 10 29.13 -18.74 6.00
N THR A 11 28.93 -18.25 4.78
CA THR A 11 30.04 -17.95 3.85
C THR A 11 30.36 -16.46 3.72
N ALA A 12 29.52 -15.59 4.26
CA ALA A 12 29.55 -14.13 4.06
C ALA A 12 29.53 -13.69 2.59
N LYS A 13 29.22 -14.60 1.65
CA LYS A 13 29.14 -14.29 0.22
C LYS A 13 27.80 -13.65 -0.08
N GLN A 14 27.79 -12.69 -1.01
CA GLN A 14 26.55 -12.09 -1.46
C GLN A 14 25.71 -13.15 -2.20
N VAL A 15 24.46 -13.33 -1.78
CA VAL A 15 23.50 -14.28 -2.36
C VAL A 15 22.41 -13.57 -3.17
N GLY A 16 22.25 -12.26 -3.01
CA GLY A 16 21.27 -11.50 -3.77
C GLY A 16 21.26 -10.03 -3.42
N GLN A 17 20.26 -9.34 -3.94
CA GLN A 17 20.01 -7.94 -3.66
C GLN A 17 18.52 -7.61 -3.77
N LYS A 18 18.11 -6.55 -3.08
CA LYS A 18 16.78 -5.97 -3.14
C LYS A 18 16.92 -4.49 -3.49
N ASP A 19 16.24 -4.07 -4.54
CA ASP A 19 16.06 -2.67 -4.91
C ASP A 19 14.66 -2.20 -4.50
N GLU A 20 14.58 -1.12 -3.73
CA GLU A 20 13.32 -0.51 -3.29
C GLU A 20 13.26 0.94 -3.71
N TRP A 21 12.10 1.41 -4.15
CA TRP A 21 11.88 2.83 -4.37
C TRP A 21 10.42 3.20 -4.19
N LEU A 22 10.22 4.49 -3.97
CA LEU A 22 8.94 5.12 -3.77
C LEU A 22 8.90 6.36 -4.66
N ASP A 23 7.92 6.45 -5.54
CA ASP A 23 7.74 7.56 -6.47
C ASP A 23 6.28 8.03 -6.52
N TYR A 24 6.08 9.31 -6.87
CA TYR A 24 4.77 9.84 -7.23
C TYR A 24 4.53 9.60 -8.71
N ARG A 25 3.34 9.11 -9.06
CA ARG A 25 2.97 8.87 -10.45
C ARG A 25 1.66 9.53 -10.83
N ASN A 26 1.56 9.91 -12.10
CA ASN A 26 0.29 10.32 -12.67
C ASN A 26 -0.53 9.09 -13.07
N LEU A 27 -1.85 9.15 -12.91
CA LEU A 27 -2.75 8.07 -13.30
C LEU A 27 -2.56 7.64 -14.76
N SER A 28 -2.29 8.59 -15.66
CA SER A 28 -2.04 8.35 -17.09
C SER A 28 -0.82 7.45 -17.35
N THR A 29 0.19 7.50 -16.46
CA THR A 29 1.45 6.74 -16.60
C THR A 29 1.36 5.30 -16.06
N LEU A 30 0.27 4.95 -15.38
CA LEU A 30 0.10 3.60 -14.83
C LEU A 30 -0.24 2.58 -15.92
N PRO A 31 0.10 1.29 -15.73
CA PRO A 31 -0.32 0.22 -16.63
C PRO A 31 -1.85 0.10 -16.73
N GLU A 32 -2.36 -0.28 -17.90
CA GLU A 32 -3.81 -0.38 -18.17
C GLU A 32 -4.53 -1.33 -17.21
N LYS A 33 -3.90 -2.45 -16.82
CA LYS A 33 -4.48 -3.37 -15.82
C LYS A 33 -4.69 -2.66 -14.48
N ILE A 34 -3.71 -1.88 -14.00
CA ILE A 34 -3.83 -1.11 -12.75
C ILE A 34 -4.93 -0.06 -12.86
N LYS A 35 -5.00 0.67 -13.99
CA LYS A 35 -6.07 1.66 -14.24
C LYS A 35 -7.47 1.02 -14.20
N LYS A 36 -7.62 -0.17 -14.78
CA LYS A 36 -8.87 -0.95 -14.73
C LYS A 36 -9.22 -1.38 -13.31
N LEU A 37 -8.26 -1.95 -12.57
CA LEU A 37 -8.44 -2.41 -11.19
C LEU A 37 -8.79 -1.28 -10.22
N ARG A 38 -8.25 -0.07 -10.44
CA ARG A 38 -8.58 1.13 -9.68
C ARG A 38 -10.09 1.46 -9.73
N LYS A 39 -10.80 1.00 -10.77
CA LYS A 39 -12.23 1.25 -11.11
C LYS A 39 -12.55 2.76 -11.26
N LYS A 40 -13.37 3.11 -12.27
CA LYS A 40 -13.87 4.48 -12.51
C LYS A 40 -15.07 4.78 -11.60
N ARG A 41 -14.87 4.95 -10.30
CA ARG A 41 -15.91 5.61 -9.49
C ARG A 41 -15.29 6.65 -8.57
N VAL A 42 -15.95 7.80 -8.58
CA VAL A 42 -15.69 9.03 -7.85
C VAL A 42 -14.62 9.91 -8.49
N VAL A 43 -15.11 11.06 -8.95
CA VAL A 43 -14.42 12.30 -9.24
C VAL A 43 -13.78 12.79 -7.93
N GLN A 44 -12.77 12.09 -7.43
CA GLN A 44 -11.87 12.66 -6.43
C GLN A 44 -10.94 13.58 -7.20
N ARG A 45 -11.24 14.88 -7.18
CA ARG A 45 -10.47 15.91 -7.89
C ARG A 45 -9.01 16.01 -7.41
N GLU A 46 -8.62 15.28 -6.37
CA GLU A 46 -7.29 15.31 -5.73
C GLU A 46 -6.80 13.91 -5.34
N GLU A 47 -6.83 12.93 -6.24
CA GLU A 47 -6.14 11.65 -6.01
C GLU A 47 -4.63 11.82 -6.16
N GLN A 48 -3.86 11.39 -5.16
CA GLN A 48 -2.40 11.30 -5.23
C GLN A 48 -2.00 9.83 -5.28
N ILE A 49 -1.22 9.45 -6.29
CA ILE A 49 -0.75 8.07 -6.44
C ILE A 49 0.69 7.98 -5.95
N LEU A 50 0.85 7.25 -4.86
CA LEU A 50 2.14 6.83 -4.34
C LEU A 50 2.41 5.42 -4.86
N HIS A 51 3.53 5.25 -5.56
CA HIS A 51 3.92 3.99 -6.15
C HIS A 51 5.18 3.48 -5.45
N TYR A 52 5.04 2.34 -4.78
CA TYR A 52 6.14 1.64 -4.16
C TYR A 52 6.52 0.43 -5.03
N CYS A 53 7.81 0.19 -5.18
CA CYS A 53 8.33 -1.00 -5.85
C CYS A 53 9.38 -1.67 -4.98
N SER A 54 9.29 -2.99 -4.92
CA SER A 54 10.32 -3.89 -4.42
C SER A 54 10.71 -4.81 -5.57
N LYS A 55 12.00 -4.86 -5.89
CA LYS A 55 12.56 -5.84 -6.83
C LYS A 55 13.64 -6.64 -6.12
N VAL A 56 13.45 -7.95 -6.04
CA VAL A 56 14.40 -8.87 -5.45
C VAL A 56 15.06 -9.68 -6.56
N GLU A 57 16.38 -9.77 -6.52
CA GLU A 57 17.18 -10.62 -7.40
C GLU A 57 18.06 -11.52 -6.54
N MET A 58 17.86 -12.83 -6.63
CA MET A 58 18.63 -13.80 -5.88
C MET A 58 19.45 -14.72 -6.81
N SER A 59 20.60 -15.16 -6.32
CA SER A 59 21.43 -16.17 -6.99
C SER A 59 21.04 -17.55 -6.50
N THR A 60 20.29 -18.30 -7.30
CA THR A 60 19.89 -19.69 -7.03
C THR A 60 21.08 -20.60 -6.74
N SER A 61 22.23 -20.37 -7.40
CA SER A 61 23.48 -21.13 -7.20
C SER A 61 24.13 -20.99 -5.82
N ARG A 62 23.68 -20.03 -4.99
CA ARG A 62 24.26 -19.74 -3.67
C ARG A 62 23.28 -19.93 -2.52
N PHE A 63 22.09 -20.48 -2.77
CA PHE A 63 21.21 -20.91 -1.70
C PHE A 63 21.73 -22.20 -1.05
N MET A 64 21.43 -22.36 0.24
CA MET A 64 21.58 -23.65 0.89
C MET A 64 20.67 -24.67 0.20
N SER A 65 21.17 -25.88 -0.04
CA SER A 65 20.40 -26.97 -0.64
C SER A 65 19.08 -27.19 0.13
N GLY A 66 17.95 -27.19 -0.58
CA GLY A 66 16.62 -27.42 -0.01
C GLY A 66 15.73 -26.18 0.13
N TYR A 67 16.20 -24.99 -0.26
CA TYR A 67 15.38 -23.77 -0.36
C TYR A 67 15.11 -23.43 -1.82
N GLU A 68 13.83 -23.36 -2.19
CA GLU A 68 13.40 -23.02 -3.56
C GLU A 68 12.93 -21.56 -3.66
N GLU A 69 12.33 -21.01 -2.60
CA GLU A 69 11.73 -19.68 -2.61
C GLU A 69 12.11 -18.85 -1.37
N THR A 70 12.07 -17.53 -1.53
CA THR A 70 12.20 -16.59 -0.40
C THR A 70 10.85 -15.99 -0.08
N ARG A 71 10.39 -16.16 1.16
CA ARG A 71 9.19 -15.48 1.66
C ARG A 71 9.52 -14.05 2.06
N GLU A 72 8.89 -13.08 1.40
CA GLU A 72 8.96 -11.68 1.80
C GLU A 72 7.73 -11.27 2.62
N SER A 73 7.95 -10.54 3.71
CA SER A 73 6.87 -9.87 4.45
C SER A 73 7.18 -8.38 4.53
N MET A 74 6.17 -7.56 4.27
CA MET A 74 6.29 -6.11 4.25
C MET A 74 5.31 -5.49 5.24
N MET A 75 5.83 -4.56 6.03
CA MET A 75 5.04 -3.74 6.94
C MET A 75 5.11 -2.28 6.47
N ILE A 76 3.95 -1.68 6.21
CA ILE A 76 3.85 -0.29 5.79
C ILE A 76 3.27 0.52 6.97
N ASP A 77 4.07 1.43 7.52
CA ASP A 77 3.57 2.40 8.50
C ASP A 77 2.88 3.56 7.80
N LEU A 78 1.57 3.70 8.01
CA LEU A 78 0.78 4.78 7.43
C LEU A 78 0.90 6.10 8.22
N ARG A 79 1.46 6.11 9.43
CA ARG A 79 1.57 7.32 10.28
C ARG A 79 2.24 8.51 9.58
N PRO A 80 3.32 8.35 8.81
CA PRO A 80 3.91 9.47 8.06
C PRO A 80 2.92 10.06 7.04
N ILE A 81 2.14 9.21 6.37
CA ILE A 81 1.15 9.62 5.37
C ILE A 81 -0.03 10.32 6.06
N THR A 82 -0.54 9.77 7.17
CA THR A 82 -1.70 10.37 7.87
C THR A 82 -1.41 11.78 8.40
N ARG A 83 -0.15 12.10 8.70
CA ARG A 83 0.26 13.45 9.13
C ARG A 83 0.12 14.50 8.02
N LEU A 84 0.23 14.09 6.77
CA LEU A 84 0.12 14.94 5.57
C LEU A 84 -1.33 15.12 5.11
N MET A 85 -2.25 14.31 5.61
CA MET A 85 -3.67 14.41 5.27
C MET A 85 -4.34 15.58 6.01
N ASP A 86 -5.34 16.19 5.37
CA ASP A 86 -6.09 17.31 5.95
C ASP A 86 -6.64 16.98 7.34
N LYS A 87 -6.47 17.95 8.23
CA LYS A 87 -7.19 17.97 9.50
C LYS A 87 -8.59 18.52 9.23
N GLY A 88 -9.60 17.77 9.63
CA GLY A 88 -10.97 18.26 9.68
C GLY A 88 -11.70 17.57 10.81
N SER A 89 -11.98 18.30 11.88
CA SER A 89 -12.98 17.90 12.85
C SER A 89 -14.14 18.88 12.73
N ASN A 90 -15.27 18.37 12.25
CA ASN A 90 -16.50 19.15 12.18
C ASN A 90 -17.34 18.84 13.42
N ARG A 91 -18.02 19.85 13.94
CA ARG A 91 -18.99 19.69 15.03
C ARG A 91 -20.37 19.62 14.41
N ILE A 92 -21.05 18.50 14.61
CA ILE A 92 -22.46 18.35 14.23
C ILE A 92 -23.28 18.60 15.48
N TYR A 93 -24.26 19.50 15.34
CA TYR A 93 -25.23 19.80 16.38
C TYR A 93 -26.54 19.11 16.01
N ARG A 94 -27.10 18.30 16.92
CA ARG A 94 -28.45 17.73 16.76
C ARG A 94 -29.34 18.26 17.87
N LEU A 95 -30.58 18.62 17.53
CA LEU A 95 -31.59 19.01 18.49
C LEU A 95 -32.51 17.81 18.73
N ASN A 96 -32.52 17.27 19.95
CA ASN A 96 -33.42 16.19 20.36
C ASN A 96 -34.15 16.63 21.64
N ASN A 97 -35.48 16.63 21.62
CA ASN A 97 -36.36 16.97 22.77
C ASN A 97 -35.95 18.27 23.50
N GLY A 98 -35.61 19.32 22.76
CA GLY A 98 -35.23 20.62 23.32
C GLY A 98 -33.79 20.69 23.86
N GLN A 99 -33.04 19.59 23.82
CA GLN A 99 -31.62 19.55 24.20
C GLN A 99 -30.74 19.48 22.95
N VAL A 100 -29.72 20.34 22.89
CA VAL A 100 -28.73 20.34 21.82
C VAL A 100 -27.60 19.39 22.20
N SER A 101 -27.43 18.31 21.44
CA SER A 101 -26.25 17.44 21.54
C SER A 101 -25.18 17.87 20.53
N ARG A 102 -23.92 17.72 20.92
CA ARG A 102 -22.75 18.07 20.11
C ARG A 102 -21.88 16.85 19.90
N GLU A 103 -21.73 16.44 18.64
CA GLU A 103 -20.87 15.33 18.24
C GLU A 103 -19.69 15.86 17.41
N SER A 104 -18.47 15.43 17.76
CA SER A 104 -17.27 15.72 16.96
C SER A 104 -17.12 14.62 15.91
N VAL A 105 -17.07 15.01 14.64
CA VAL A 105 -16.89 14.10 13.50
C VAL A 105 -15.54 14.38 12.85
N GLU A 106 -14.72 13.34 12.77
CA GLU A 106 -13.42 13.39 12.12
C GLU A 106 -13.51 13.05 10.64
N LYS A 107 -12.76 13.79 9.82
CA LYS A 107 -12.55 13.49 8.39
C LYS A 107 -11.90 12.11 8.25
N ARG A 108 -12.53 11.25 7.45
CA ARG A 108 -11.99 9.94 7.05
C ARG A 108 -11.34 10.06 5.68
N HIS A 109 -10.22 9.38 5.53
CA HIS A 109 -9.45 9.28 4.31
C HIS A 109 -9.53 7.86 3.78
N LEU A 110 -9.54 7.73 2.46
CA LEU A 110 -9.59 6.44 1.77
C LEU A 110 -8.27 6.22 1.05
N ILE A 111 -7.64 5.07 1.30
CA ILE A 111 -6.50 4.57 0.53
C ILE A 111 -7.01 3.39 -0.31
N ASN A 112 -6.78 3.46 -1.62
CA ASN A 112 -7.00 2.37 -2.55
C ASN A 112 -5.65 1.68 -2.78
N LEU A 113 -5.40 0.58 -2.06
CA LEU A 113 -4.17 -0.18 -2.17
C LEU A 113 -4.33 -1.23 -3.28
N ILE A 114 -3.46 -1.17 -4.29
CA ILE A 114 -3.35 -2.18 -5.34
C ILE A 114 -1.94 -2.74 -5.28
N VAL A 115 -1.83 -4.06 -5.16
CA VAL A 115 -0.55 -4.77 -5.16
C VAL A 115 -0.47 -5.62 -6.41
N ARG A 116 0.70 -5.59 -7.06
CA ARG A 116 1.08 -6.51 -8.13
C ARG A 116 2.24 -7.36 -7.61
N GLU A 117 2.07 -8.66 -7.69
CA GLU A 117 3.09 -9.66 -7.42
C GLU A 117 3.48 -10.32 -8.75
N ASP A 118 4.79 -10.49 -8.97
CA ASP A 118 5.35 -11.04 -10.20
C ASP A 118 6.55 -11.91 -9.79
N ASP A 119 6.37 -13.22 -9.87
CA ASP A 119 7.38 -14.24 -9.56
C ASP A 119 8.21 -14.63 -10.78
N HIS A 120 7.95 -14.03 -11.95
CA HIS A 120 8.53 -14.35 -13.25
C HIS A 120 8.30 -15.79 -13.75
N GLN A 121 7.51 -16.60 -13.04
CA GLN A 121 7.16 -17.98 -13.42
C GLN A 121 5.71 -18.05 -13.89
N HIS A 122 4.82 -17.29 -13.27
CA HIS A 122 3.39 -17.26 -13.53
C HIS A 122 2.94 -15.86 -13.97
N PRO A 123 1.73 -15.75 -14.56
CA PRO A 123 1.11 -14.46 -14.80
C PRO A 123 1.03 -13.64 -13.50
N PRO A 124 1.35 -12.33 -13.52
CA PRO A 124 1.33 -11.51 -12.32
C PRO A 124 -0.01 -11.55 -11.61
N VAL A 125 0.04 -11.75 -10.30
CA VAL A 125 -1.14 -11.76 -9.43
C VAL A 125 -1.40 -10.34 -8.92
N TYR A 126 -2.67 -9.98 -8.84
CA TYR A 126 -3.08 -8.66 -8.37
C TYR A 126 -3.97 -8.81 -7.14
N TYR A 127 -3.83 -7.85 -6.24
CA TYR A 127 -4.66 -7.75 -5.05
C TYR A 127 -5.13 -6.31 -4.88
N ARG A 128 -6.28 -6.14 -4.23
CA ARG A 128 -6.83 -4.82 -3.96
C ARG A 128 -7.48 -4.76 -2.59
N TRP A 129 -7.17 -3.68 -1.88
CA TRP A 129 -7.83 -3.33 -0.62
C TRP A 129 -8.30 -1.89 -0.63
N LYS A 130 -9.43 -1.67 0.03
CA LYS A 130 -9.91 -0.35 0.41
C LYS A 130 -9.66 -0.18 1.90
N ILE A 131 -8.84 0.80 2.24
CA ILE A 131 -8.45 1.10 3.61
C ILE A 131 -9.07 2.44 3.97
N VAL A 132 -9.88 2.46 5.02
CA VAL A 132 -10.46 3.68 5.58
C VAL A 132 -9.73 4.00 6.87
N LEU A 133 -9.24 5.23 6.99
CA LEU A 133 -8.49 5.66 8.17
C LEU A 133 -8.81 7.11 8.53
N ASN A 134 -8.51 7.48 9.77
CA ASN A 134 -8.38 8.87 10.19
C ASN A 134 -6.92 9.15 10.56
N ARG A 135 -6.64 10.31 11.16
CA ARG A 135 -5.26 10.67 11.52
C ARG A 135 -4.65 9.76 12.58
N SER A 136 -5.49 9.14 13.41
CA SER A 136 -5.11 8.44 14.63
C SER A 136 -5.06 6.92 14.46
N LYS A 137 -5.91 6.35 13.60
CA LYS A 137 -6.04 4.91 13.41
C LYS A 137 -6.63 4.53 12.06
N ILE A 138 -6.43 3.26 11.71
CA ILE A 138 -7.21 2.58 10.68
C ILE A 138 -8.61 2.32 11.26
N VAL A 139 -9.63 2.67 10.49
CA VAL A 139 -11.04 2.50 10.86
C VAL A 139 -11.58 1.20 10.29
N ASP A 140 -11.21 0.87 9.04
CA ASP A 140 -11.71 -0.29 8.33
C ASP A 140 -10.74 -0.72 7.21
N ILE A 141 -10.72 -2.03 6.91
CA ILE A 141 -9.97 -2.62 5.80
C ILE A 141 -10.85 -3.64 5.09
N GLU A 142 -11.08 -3.43 3.80
CA GLU A 142 -11.91 -4.27 2.96
C GLU A 142 -11.08 -4.85 1.81
N SER A 143 -10.99 -6.18 1.73
CA SER A 143 -10.40 -6.88 0.58
C SER A 143 -11.40 -6.91 -0.56
N ILE A 144 -10.96 -6.52 -1.77
CA ILE A 144 -11.81 -6.47 -2.96
C ILE A 144 -11.41 -7.61 -3.88
N THR A 145 -12.31 -8.58 -4.05
CA THR A 145 -12.16 -9.63 -5.06
C THR A 145 -12.06 -9.01 -6.45
N LEU A 146 -11.08 -9.47 -7.22
CA LEU A 146 -10.82 -9.00 -8.58
C LEU A 146 -11.45 -10.00 -9.56
N ASP A 147 -12.42 -9.51 -10.34
CA ASP A 147 -13.00 -10.23 -11.48
C ASP A 147 -12.14 -10.03 -12.75
#